data_AF-A0A7U2M3Q1-F1
#
_entry.id   AF-A0A7U2M3Q1-F1
#
_cell.length_a   1.000
_cell.length_b   1.000
_cell.length_c   1.000
_cell.angle_alpha   90.00
_cell.angle_beta   90.00
_cell.angle_gamma   90.00
#
_symmetry.space_group_name_H-M   'P 1'
#
loop_
_entity.id
_entity.type
_entity.pdbx_description
1 polymer ?
#
loop_
_entity_poly.entity_id
_entity_poly.type
_entity_poly.pdbx_seq_one_letter_code
_entity_poly.pdbx_strand_id
1 'polypeptide(L)'
;MPKSDLTQALTAIEPKTKAAKVREVMPVIEQRIAAGVRIADILKTLKDSGIDLTEATLKSYLYRYRKKHQAKTKGQQSASQTVGMPAPPQPGESESVSHETDSAETPPSRGPISMQELDRVMKPDPEEQAKDIARYERLAKEKWRKHK
;
A
#
# COMPACT_ATOMS: atom_id res chain seq x y z
N MET A 1 -0.72 -25.82 -38.36
CA MET A 1 0.17 -25.49 -37.21
C MET A 1 -0.68 -25.57 -35.94
N PRO A 2 -0.49 -26.60 -35.11
CA PRO A 2 -1.36 -26.86 -33.98
C PRO A 2 -1.16 -25.77 -32.91
N LYS A 3 -2.24 -25.08 -32.54
CA LYS A 3 -2.23 -24.03 -31.51
C LYS A 3 -1.91 -24.59 -30.10
N SER A 4 -2.06 -25.90 -29.91
CA SER A 4 -1.77 -26.63 -28.67
C SER A 4 -0.28 -26.62 -28.31
N ASP A 5 0.60 -26.77 -29.30
CA ASP A 5 2.05 -26.84 -29.06
C ASP A 5 2.61 -25.51 -28.56
N LEU A 6 2.06 -24.39 -29.05
CA LEU A 6 2.44 -23.06 -28.59
C LEU A 6 2.03 -22.82 -27.14
N THR A 7 0.81 -23.21 -26.74
CA THR A 7 0.37 -23.05 -25.35
C THR A 7 1.19 -23.91 -24.39
N GLN A 8 1.56 -25.14 -24.80
CA GLN A 8 2.40 -26.02 -24.00
C GLN A 8 3.83 -25.47 -23.87
N ALA A 9 4.40 -24.96 -24.97
CA ALA A 9 5.70 -24.30 -24.96
C ALA A 9 5.74 -23.05 -24.07
N LEU A 10 4.67 -22.24 -24.07
CA LEU A 10 4.57 -21.05 -23.21
C LEU A 10 4.42 -21.40 -21.72
N THR A 11 3.74 -22.50 -21.40
CA THR A 11 3.55 -22.95 -20.01
C THR A 11 4.83 -23.57 -19.43
N ALA A 12 5.71 -24.09 -20.29
CA ALA A 12 7.02 -24.61 -19.90
C ALA A 12 8.05 -23.50 -19.59
N ILE A 13 7.75 -22.23 -19.86
CA ILE A 13 8.67 -21.11 -19.58
C ILE A 13 8.64 -20.80 -18.09
N GLU A 14 9.75 -21.06 -17.41
CA GLU A 14 9.87 -20.75 -16.00
C GLU A 14 9.84 -19.23 -15.72
N PRO A 15 9.19 -18.80 -14.64
CA PRO A 15 9.18 -17.41 -14.22
C PRO A 15 10.60 -16.93 -13.83
N LYS A 16 11.14 -16.01 -14.65
CA LYS A 16 12.50 -15.47 -14.47
C LYS A 16 12.67 -14.56 -13.24
N THR A 17 11.60 -13.94 -12.76
CA THR A 17 11.68 -12.97 -11.66
C THR A 17 11.28 -13.57 -10.32
N LYS A 18 11.96 -13.16 -9.24
CA LYS A 18 11.62 -13.55 -7.86
C LYS A 18 10.13 -13.31 -7.58
N ALA A 19 9.60 -12.16 -7.99
CA ALA A 19 8.19 -11.81 -7.80
C ALA A 19 7.23 -12.76 -8.52
N ALA A 20 7.59 -13.24 -9.72
CA ALA A 20 6.76 -14.20 -10.45
C ALA A 20 6.79 -15.59 -9.79
N LYS A 21 7.96 -16.06 -9.34
CA LYS A 21 8.09 -17.31 -8.58
C LYS A 21 7.23 -17.28 -7.30
N VAL A 22 7.25 -16.16 -6.57
CA VAL A 22 6.41 -16.02 -5.36
C VAL A 22 4.93 -16.08 -5.70
N ARG A 23 4.48 -15.39 -6.77
CA ARG A 23 3.07 -15.36 -7.18
C ARG A 23 2.49 -16.74 -7.48
N GLU A 24 3.31 -17.66 -7.98
CA GLU A 24 2.93 -19.05 -8.24
C GLU A 24 2.62 -19.81 -6.94
N VAL A 25 3.44 -19.60 -5.90
CA VAL A 25 3.28 -20.26 -4.59
C VAL A 25 2.39 -19.49 -3.60
N MET A 26 1.95 -18.27 -3.94
CA MET A 26 1.09 -17.45 -3.08
C MET A 26 -0.18 -18.16 -2.55
N PRO A 27 -0.93 -18.95 -3.34
CA PRO A 27 -2.10 -19.66 -2.82
C PRO A 27 -1.74 -20.62 -1.68
N VAL A 28 -0.61 -21.32 -1.81
CA VAL A 28 -0.11 -22.26 -0.79
C VAL A 28 0.34 -21.48 0.45
N ILE A 29 1.03 -20.35 0.27
CA ILE A 29 1.45 -19.49 1.37
C ILE A 29 0.24 -19.04 2.21
N GLU A 30 -0.83 -18.55 1.59
CA GLU A 30 -2.05 -18.14 2.30
C GLU A 30 -2.69 -19.31 3.05
N GLN A 31 -2.73 -20.51 2.46
CA GLN A 31 -3.25 -21.70 3.13
C GLN A 31 -2.43 -22.06 4.37
N ARG A 32 -1.10 -21.96 4.29
CA ARG A 32 -0.20 -22.21 5.44
C ARG A 32 -0.38 -21.16 6.53
N ILE A 33 -0.56 -19.89 6.17
CA ILE A 33 -0.87 -18.81 7.12
C ILE A 33 -2.22 -19.07 7.80
N ALA A 34 -3.25 -19.47 7.04
CA ALA A 34 -4.55 -19.82 7.58
C ALA A 34 -4.49 -21.03 8.54
N ALA A 35 -3.55 -21.95 8.32
CA ALA A 35 -3.23 -23.05 9.24
C ALA A 35 -2.39 -22.63 10.45
N GLY A 36 -2.04 -21.35 10.60
CA GLY A 36 -1.31 -20.80 11.74
C GLY A 36 0.22 -20.77 11.59
N VAL A 37 0.77 -21.03 10.41
CA VAL A 37 2.22 -20.95 10.18
C VAL A 37 2.68 -19.49 10.23
N ARG A 38 3.78 -19.22 10.96
CA ARG A 38 4.33 -17.87 11.10
C ARG A 38 4.96 -17.39 9.80
N ILE A 39 4.86 -16.09 9.55
CA ILE A 39 5.46 -15.44 8.37
C ILE A 39 6.99 -15.63 8.34
N ALA A 40 7.64 -15.62 9.50
CA ALA A 40 9.08 -15.84 9.61
C ALA A 40 9.53 -17.22 9.09
N ASP A 41 8.77 -18.27 9.41
CA ASP A 41 9.08 -19.63 8.96
C ASP A 41 8.90 -19.75 7.44
N ILE A 42 7.86 -19.11 6.90
CA ILE A 42 7.63 -19.05 5.45
C ILE A 42 8.79 -18.31 4.75
N LEU A 43 9.25 -17.18 5.30
CA LEU A 43 10.40 -16.45 4.75
C LEU A 43 11.67 -17.29 4.76
N LYS A 44 11.90 -18.06 5.83
CA LYS A 44 13.03 -19.00 5.87
C LYS A 44 12.93 -20.03 4.76
N THR A 45 11.78 -20.69 4.60
CA THR A 45 11.58 -21.68 3.52
C THR A 45 11.74 -21.05 2.14
N LEU A 46 11.22 -19.84 1.93
CA LEU A 46 11.41 -19.11 0.66
C LEU A 46 12.89 -18.82 0.39
N LYS A 47 13.64 -18.39 1.41
CA LYS A 47 15.08 -18.15 1.31
C LYS A 47 15.85 -19.44 0.99
N ASP A 48 15.51 -20.55 1.66
CA ASP A 48 16.12 -21.87 1.41
C ASP A 48 15.85 -22.35 -0.03
N SER A 49 14.71 -21.98 -0.61
CA SER A 49 14.38 -22.22 -2.03
C SER A 49 15.03 -21.24 -3.02
N GLY A 50 15.90 -20.34 -2.57
CA GLY A 50 16.59 -19.35 -3.39
C GLY A 50 15.81 -18.05 -3.64
N ILE A 51 14.69 -17.84 -2.93
CA ILE A 51 13.85 -16.65 -3.03
C ILE A 51 14.06 -15.77 -1.79
N ASP A 52 15.08 -14.91 -1.85
CA ASP A 52 15.34 -13.95 -0.78
C ASP A 52 14.40 -12.74 -0.85
N LEU A 53 13.64 -12.52 0.22
CA LEU A 53 12.60 -11.51 0.39
C LEU A 53 12.61 -10.95 1.81
N THR A 54 12.25 -9.68 1.92
CA THR A 54 11.98 -9.06 3.21
C THR A 54 10.54 -9.33 3.67
N GLU A 55 10.30 -9.28 4.98
CA GLU A 55 8.97 -9.43 5.56
C GLU A 55 7.98 -8.37 5.01
N ALA A 56 8.44 -7.12 4.87
CA ALA A 56 7.65 -6.04 4.30
C ALA A 56 7.20 -6.34 2.86
N THR A 57 8.06 -6.98 2.07
CA THR A 57 7.77 -7.35 0.68
C THR A 57 6.75 -8.48 0.63
N LEU A 58 6.91 -9.51 1.47
CA LEU A 58 5.96 -10.61 1.55
C LEU A 58 4.56 -10.11 1.99
N LYS A 59 4.49 -9.23 3.00
CA LYS A 59 3.24 -8.58 3.42
C LYS A 59 2.60 -7.79 2.29
N SER A 60 3.39 -7.02 1.54
CA SER A 60 2.90 -6.27 0.37
C SER A 60 2.33 -7.20 -0.71
N TYR A 61 2.95 -8.35 -0.93
CA TYR A 61 2.49 -9.33 -1.91
C TYR A 61 1.20 -10.02 -1.46
N LEU A 62 1.11 -10.42 -0.18
CA LEU A 62 -0.13 -10.94 0.43
C LEU A 62 -1.27 -9.93 0.29
N TYR A 63 -1.04 -8.66 0.62
CA TYR A 63 -2.05 -7.62 0.47
C TYR A 63 -2.56 -7.50 -0.97
N ARG A 64 -1.65 -7.42 -1.95
CA ARG A 64 -2.01 -7.34 -3.38
C ARG A 64 -2.75 -8.59 -3.85
N TYR A 65 -2.33 -9.77 -3.38
CA TYR A 65 -2.96 -11.04 -3.68
C TYR A 65 -4.40 -11.06 -3.15
N ARG A 66 -4.61 -10.77 -1.85
CA ARG A 66 -5.94 -10.68 -1.24
C ARG A 66 -6.84 -9.69 -1.96
N LYS A 67 -6.35 -8.48 -2.25
CA LYS A 67 -7.13 -7.45 -2.96
C LYS A 67 -7.61 -7.94 -4.34
N LYS A 68 -6.74 -8.61 -5.10
CA LYS A 68 -7.10 -9.17 -6.42
C LYS A 68 -8.10 -10.32 -6.30
N HIS A 69 -7.98 -11.16 -5.28
CA HIS A 69 -8.87 -12.29 -5.07
C HIS A 69 -10.26 -11.85 -4.56
N GLN A 70 -10.32 -10.84 -3.70
CA GLN A 70 -11.58 -10.25 -3.24
C GLN A 70 -12.35 -9.53 -4.36
N ALA A 71 -11.66 -8.93 -5.32
CA ALA A 71 -12.31 -8.32 -6.48
C ALA A 71 -12.96 -9.38 -7.40
N LYS A 72 -12.38 -10.58 -7.49
CA LYS A 72 -12.91 -11.69 -8.29
C LYS A 72 -14.13 -12.34 -7.65
N THR A 73 -14.13 -12.52 -6.32
CA THR A 73 -15.27 -13.06 -5.58
C THR A 73 -16.46 -12.09 -5.58
N LYS A 74 -16.20 -10.77 -5.45
CA LYS A 74 -17.26 -9.75 -5.49
C LYS A 74 -17.94 -9.62 -6.85
N GLY A 75 -17.26 -9.96 -7.95
CA GLY A 75 -17.86 -10.03 -9.29
C GLY A 75 -18.77 -11.23 -9.52
N GLN A 76 -18.66 -12.29 -8.72
CA GLN A 76 -19.53 -13.48 -8.77
C GLN A 76 -20.68 -13.48 -7.75
N GLN A 77 -20.69 -12.52 -6.82
CA GLN A 77 -21.72 -12.42 -5.77
C GLN A 77 -22.76 -11.30 -6.01
N SER A 78 -22.79 -10.67 -7.19
CA SER A 78 -23.82 -9.67 -7.54
C SER A 78 -25.17 -10.29 -7.94
N ALA A 79 -25.56 -11.39 -7.31
CA ALA A 79 -26.93 -11.88 -7.31
C ALA A 79 -27.24 -12.46 -5.92
N SER A 80 -28.04 -11.73 -5.16
CA SER A 80 -28.47 -11.99 -3.77
C SER A 80 -27.45 -11.61 -2.70
N GLN A 81 -27.68 -10.47 -2.05
CA GLN A 81 -28.27 -10.45 -0.70
C GLN A 81 -28.33 -9.00 -0.18
N THR A 82 -29.48 -8.36 -0.38
CA THR A 82 -29.88 -7.18 0.39
C THR A 82 -30.33 -7.63 1.77
N VAL A 83 -29.48 -7.44 2.79
CA VAL A 83 -29.94 -7.50 4.18
C VAL A 83 -29.28 -6.36 4.96
N GLY A 84 -30.12 -5.42 5.40
CA GLY A 84 -30.06 -4.79 6.71
C GLY A 84 -28.83 -3.95 7.04
N MET A 85 -28.99 -2.64 6.88
CA MET A 85 -28.24 -1.63 7.63
C MET A 85 -28.38 -1.88 9.14
N PRO A 86 -27.30 -1.73 9.91
CA PRO A 86 -27.39 -0.91 11.11
C PRO A 86 -26.31 0.18 11.15
N ALA A 87 -26.68 1.27 11.81
CA ALA A 87 -25.96 2.53 11.95
C ALA A 87 -24.53 2.39 12.53
N PRO A 88 -23.64 3.36 12.26
CA PRO A 88 -22.25 3.32 12.72
C PRO A 88 -22.14 3.68 14.21
N PRO A 89 -21.37 2.94 15.03
CA PRO A 89 -20.90 3.42 16.32
C PRO A 89 -19.74 4.42 16.15
N GLN A 90 -19.72 5.43 17.02
CA GLN A 90 -18.73 6.52 17.07
C GLN A 90 -17.30 6.01 17.32
N PRO A 91 -16.26 6.70 16.81
CA PRO A 91 -14.88 6.38 17.10
C PRO A 91 -14.47 6.97 18.46
N GLY A 92 -14.37 6.12 19.47
CA GLY A 92 -13.53 6.34 20.64
C GLY A 92 -12.14 5.74 20.41
N GLU A 93 -11.19 6.15 21.25
CA GLU A 93 -9.87 5.55 21.51
C GLU A 93 -8.75 5.67 20.45
N SER A 94 -8.18 6.87 20.45
CA SER A 94 -6.76 7.22 20.41
C SER A 94 -5.74 6.09 20.60
N GLU A 95 -5.04 5.70 19.53
CA GLU A 95 -3.68 5.16 19.63
C GLU A 95 -2.67 6.30 19.43
N SER A 96 -2.05 6.73 20.52
CA SER A 96 -0.96 7.70 20.54
C SER A 96 0.29 7.13 19.85
N VAL A 97 0.65 7.71 18.71
CA VAL A 97 1.98 7.54 18.11
C VAL A 97 2.89 8.64 18.67
N SER A 98 3.77 8.28 19.61
CA SER A 98 4.85 9.15 20.07
C SER A 98 5.84 9.40 18.93
N HIS A 99 5.98 10.66 18.51
CA HIS A 99 7.12 11.14 17.75
C HIS A 99 7.99 11.98 18.69
N GLU A 100 9.18 11.48 19.02
CA GLU A 100 10.25 12.32 19.57
C GLU A 100 10.78 13.20 18.43
N THR A 101 10.57 14.51 18.56
CA THR A 101 11.34 15.52 17.84
C THR A 101 11.72 16.61 18.81
N ASP A 102 13.01 16.64 19.10
CA ASP A 102 13.75 17.70 19.75
C ASP A 102 13.69 18.98 18.89
N SER A 103 13.00 20.00 19.39
CA SER A 103 13.33 21.43 19.24
C SER A 103 12.26 22.29 19.87
N ALA A 104 12.72 23.21 20.72
CA ALA A 104 11.92 24.10 21.53
C ALA A 104 11.00 25.02 20.71
N GLU A 105 9.69 24.84 20.85
CA GLU A 105 8.73 25.94 21.02
C GLU A 105 7.43 25.37 21.61
N THR A 106 6.98 25.96 22.72
CA THR A 106 5.77 25.60 23.47
C THR A 106 4.55 25.41 22.55
N PRO A 107 3.92 24.22 22.46
CA PRO A 107 2.64 24.10 21.78
C PRO A 107 1.57 24.70 22.68
N PRO A 108 0.74 25.67 22.24
CA PRO A 108 -0.53 25.88 22.92
C PRO A 108 -1.28 24.55 22.83
N SER A 109 -1.88 24.13 23.94
CA SER A 109 -2.74 22.94 24.02
C SER A 109 -3.83 23.07 22.95
N ARG A 110 -3.60 22.46 21.78
CA ARG A 110 -4.50 22.53 20.64
C ARG A 110 -5.53 21.45 20.84
N GLY A 111 -6.71 21.86 21.31
CA GLY A 111 -7.93 21.10 21.10
C GLY A 111 -8.13 20.77 19.61
N PRO A 112 -9.19 20.02 19.25
CA PRO A 112 -9.48 19.74 17.85
C PRO A 112 -9.47 21.05 17.05
N ILE A 113 -8.79 21.04 15.90
CA ILE A 113 -8.76 22.20 14.98
C ILE A 113 -10.18 22.70 14.76
N SER A 114 -10.38 23.99 14.93
CA SER A 114 -11.70 24.58 14.72
C SER A 114 -12.09 24.45 13.24
N MET A 115 -13.40 24.41 12.96
CA MET A 115 -13.91 24.38 11.58
C MET A 115 -13.38 25.56 10.74
N GLN A 116 -13.10 26.70 11.37
CA GLN A 116 -12.54 27.88 10.71
C GLN A 116 -11.05 27.72 10.40
N GLU A 117 -10.28 27.12 11.30
CA GLU A 117 -8.87 26.78 11.03
C GLU A 117 -8.76 25.73 9.93
N LEU A 118 -9.66 24.74 9.93
CA LEU A 118 -9.71 23.75 8.86
C LEU A 118 -10.01 24.39 7.50
N ASP A 119 -10.95 25.33 7.43
CA ASP A 119 -11.25 26.06 6.18
C ASP A 119 -10.05 26.89 5.70
N ARG A 120 -9.32 27.55 6.62
CA ARG A 120 -8.08 28.28 6.29
C ARG A 120 -6.98 27.36 5.76
N VAL A 121 -6.86 26.14 6.29
CA VAL A 121 -5.90 25.14 5.81
C VAL A 121 -6.31 24.58 4.45
N MET A 122 -7.60 24.34 4.23
CA MET A 122 -8.12 23.80 2.96
C MET A 122 -8.16 24.84 1.84
N LYS A 123 -8.21 26.13 2.17
CA LYS A 123 -8.25 27.24 1.21
C LYS A 123 -7.12 28.24 1.54
N PRO A 124 -5.86 27.91 1.20
CA PRO A 124 -4.75 28.83 1.39
C PRO A 124 -4.97 30.11 0.57
N ASP A 125 -4.40 31.22 1.04
CA ASP A 125 -4.44 32.51 0.35
C ASP A 125 -3.82 32.37 -1.06
N PRO A 126 -4.55 32.72 -2.13
CA PRO A 126 -4.03 32.62 -3.50
C PRO A 126 -2.72 33.40 -3.70
N GLU A 127 -2.50 34.50 -2.98
CA GLU A 127 -1.25 35.27 -3.10
C GLU A 127 -0.05 34.54 -2.50
N GLU A 128 -0.24 33.88 -1.37
CA GLU A 128 0.81 33.04 -0.76
C GLU A 128 1.13 31.85 -1.66
N GLN A 129 0.10 31.21 -2.22
CA GLN A 129 0.28 30.09 -3.14
C GLN A 129 1.07 30.51 -4.39
N ALA A 130 0.78 31.69 -4.94
CA ALA A 130 1.52 32.23 -6.10
C ALA A 130 3.00 32.49 -5.78
N LYS A 131 3.30 33.03 -4.59
CA LYS A 131 4.69 33.26 -4.13
C LYS A 131 5.45 31.95 -3.98
N ASP A 132 4.80 30.94 -3.41
CA ASP A 132 5.42 29.63 -3.19
C ASP A 132 5.71 28.91 -4.51
N ILE A 133 4.76 28.93 -5.45
CA ILE A 133 4.97 28.42 -6.82
C ILE A 133 6.17 29.12 -7.49
N ALA A 134 6.23 30.45 -7.44
CA ALA A 134 7.32 31.22 -8.03
C ALA A 134 8.69 30.87 -7.40
N ARG A 135 8.71 30.60 -6.09
CA ARG A 135 9.90 30.15 -5.37
C ARG A 135 10.35 28.77 -5.87
N TYR A 136 9.43 27.82 -5.99
CA TYR A 136 9.74 26.48 -6.49
C TYR A 136 10.22 26.48 -7.95
N GLU A 137 9.61 27.29 -8.82
CA GLU A 137 10.08 27.46 -10.20
C GLU A 137 11.52 27.97 -10.27
N ARG A 138 11.88 28.94 -9.41
CA ARG A 138 13.24 29.49 -9.36
C ARG A 138 14.25 28.43 -8.94
N LEU A 139 13.95 27.66 -7.90
CA LEU A 139 14.81 26.56 -7.45
C LEU A 139 14.97 25.47 -8.53
N ALA A 140 13.89 25.13 -9.23
CA ALA A 140 13.93 24.14 -10.31
C ALA A 140 14.83 24.61 -11.48
N LYS A 141 14.69 25.88 -11.89
CA LYS A 141 15.53 26.48 -12.94
C LYS A 141 17.01 26.52 -12.52
N GLU A 142 17.32 26.83 -11.26
CA GLU A 142 18.69 26.82 -10.75
C GLU A 142 19.30 25.42 -10.76
N LYS A 143 18.56 24.40 -10.29
CA LYS A 143 19.01 23.00 -10.31
C LYS A 143 19.30 22.51 -11.73
N TRP A 144 18.42 22.83 -12.68
CA TRP A 144 18.62 22.45 -14.08
C TRP A 144 19.89 23.09 -14.68
N ARG A 145 20.16 24.36 -14.38
CA ARG A 145 21.37 25.06 -14.84
C ARG A 145 22.67 24.49 -14.26
N LYS A 146 22.66 23.97 -13.03
CA LYS A 146 23.83 23.32 -12.41
C LYS A 146 24.11 21.91 -12.94
N HIS A 147 23.11 21.28 -13.55
CA HIS A 147 23.19 19.90 -14.03
C HIS A 147 23.50 19.78 -15.54
N LYS A 148 23.70 20.92 -16.21
CA LYS A 148 24.10 21.06 -17.61
C LYS A 148 25.55 21.52 -17.68
#